data_AF-A0A7K1YFH6-F1
#
_entry.id   AF-A0A7K1YFH6-F1
#
_cell.length_a   1.000
_cell.length_b   1.000
_cell.length_c   1.000
_cell.angle_alpha   90.00
_cell.angle_beta   90.00
_cell.angle_gamma   90.00
#
_symmetry.space_group_name_H-M   'P 1'
#
loop_
_entity.id
_entity.type
_entity.pdbx_description
1 polymer ?
#
loop_
_entity_poly.entity_id
_entity_poly.type
_entity_poly.pdbx_seq_one_letter_code
_entity_poly.pdbx_strand_id
1 'polypeptide(L)'
;MDRPINHLVQVYSETFKRQVIEEHLNTGASQSSLLRKYNIRFNGAFQKWMLQLGYRNSQPKARYLTLSNNSALATKEKNTPTTQSLEQRIKELERLLEDEQLRSEAYSRMIDIAEKELKIPIRKKSSTK
;
A
#
# COMPACT_ATOMS: atom_id res chain seq x y z
N MET A 1 -13.63 26.85 36.88
CA MET A 1 -14.44 27.44 35.79
C MET A 1 -14.78 26.32 34.82
N ASP A 2 -15.84 25.57 35.13
CA ASP A 2 -16.29 24.44 34.33
C ASP A 2 -16.99 24.95 33.07
N ARG A 3 -16.45 24.60 31.90
CA ARG A 3 -17.07 24.91 30.62
C ARG A 3 -18.16 23.87 30.34
N PRO A 4 -19.42 24.27 30.09
CA PRO A 4 -20.48 23.33 29.78
C PRO A 4 -20.17 22.59 28.48
N ILE A 5 -20.16 21.26 28.55
CA ILE A 5 -19.92 20.37 27.41
C ILE A 5 -21.20 20.30 26.58
N ASN A 6 -21.39 21.28 25.69
CA ASN A 6 -22.37 21.18 24.61
C ASN A 6 -21.80 20.25 23.52
N HIS A 7 -22.33 19.05 23.41
CA HIS A 7 -22.06 18.11 22.32
C HIS A 7 -22.75 18.57 21.02
N LEU A 8 -22.24 19.64 20.41
CA LEU A 8 -22.55 19.92 19.01
C LEU A 8 -21.79 18.90 18.15
N VAL A 9 -22.53 17.94 17.59
CA VAL A 9 -21.99 16.97 16.63
C VAL A 9 -21.60 17.74 15.37
N GLN A 10 -20.31 18.02 15.22
CA GLN A 10 -19.78 18.58 13.98
C GLN A 10 -19.84 17.52 12.89
N VAL A 11 -20.72 17.73 11.90
CA VAL A 11 -20.84 16.88 10.72
C VAL A 11 -19.92 17.43 9.63
N TYR A 12 -19.10 16.55 9.06
CA TYR A 12 -18.14 16.89 8.00
C TYR A 12 -18.53 16.16 6.72
N SER A 13 -18.43 16.84 5.57
CA SER A 13 -18.64 16.23 4.26
C SER A 13 -17.55 15.18 3.96
N GLU A 14 -17.88 14.18 3.14
CA GLU A 14 -16.92 13.14 2.79
C GLU A 14 -15.69 13.68 2.04
N THR A 15 -15.90 14.67 1.18
CA THR A 15 -14.84 15.36 0.42
C THR A 15 -13.83 16.02 1.35
N PHE A 16 -14.31 16.70 2.40
CA PHE A 16 -13.45 17.33 3.40
C PHE A 16 -12.64 16.28 4.18
N LYS A 17 -13.28 15.17 4.58
CA LYS A 17 -12.59 14.07 5.28
C LYS A 17 -11.44 13.50 4.45
N ARG A 18 -11.68 13.27 3.14
CA ARG A 18 -10.67 12.77 2.20
C ARG A 18 -9.51 13.74 2.07
N GLN A 19 -9.79 15.03 1.85
CA GLN A 19 -8.76 16.06 1.74
C GLN A 19 -7.82 16.11 2.95
N VAL A 20 -8.39 16.06 4.17
CA VAL A 20 -7.58 16.10 5.40
C VAL A 20 -6.70 14.85 5.56
N ILE A 21 -7.19 13.68 5.13
CA ILE A 21 -6.41 12.44 5.15
C ILE A 21 -5.33 12.43 4.08
N GLU A 22 -5.62 12.92 2.88
CA GLU A 22 -4.62 13.03 1.82
C GLU A 22 -3.51 14.00 2.19
N GLU A 23 -3.84 15.13 2.82
CA GLU A 23 -2.83 16.06 3.34
C GLU A 23 -1.94 15.38 4.40
N HIS A 24 -2.52 14.58 5.29
CA HIS A 24 -1.76 13.79 6.26
C HIS A 24 -0.77 12.82 5.60
N LEU A 25 -1.23 12.10 4.57
CA LEU A 25 -0.43 11.12 3.86
C LEU A 25 0.68 11.77 3.01
N ASN A 26 0.39 12.91 2.40
CA ASN A 26 1.33 13.60 1.51
C ASN A 26 2.38 14.43 2.28
N THR A 27 1.97 15.13 3.35
CA THR A 27 2.85 16.02 4.12
C THR A 27 3.54 15.29 5.29
N GLY A 28 3.05 14.13 5.72
CA GLY A 28 3.55 13.42 6.90
C GLY A 28 3.29 14.17 8.23
N ALA A 29 2.42 15.18 8.21
CA ALA A 29 2.10 16.00 9.37
C ALA A 29 1.38 15.19 10.46
N SER A 30 1.63 15.46 11.75
CA SER A 30 0.95 14.73 12.83
C SER A 30 -0.58 14.94 12.80
N GLN A 31 -1.35 13.91 13.13
CA GLN A 31 -2.81 13.98 13.21
C GLN A 31 -3.26 15.16 14.11
N SER A 32 -2.54 15.39 15.20
CA SER A 32 -2.83 16.47 16.15
C SER A 32 -2.62 17.87 15.56
N SER A 33 -1.66 18.05 14.64
CA SER A 33 -1.44 19.35 13.99
C SER A 33 -2.53 19.65 12.95
N LEU A 34 -2.95 18.64 12.19
CA LEU A 34 -4.07 18.74 11.26
C LEU A 34 -5.39 19.04 11.98
N LEU A 35 -5.66 18.36 13.10
CA LEU A 35 -6.86 18.64 13.92
C LEU A 35 -6.88 20.09 14.41
N ARG A 36 -5.73 20.64 14.81
CA ARG A 36 -5.61 22.06 15.21
C ARG A 36 -5.79 23.00 14.01
N LYS A 37 -5.18 22.69 12.87
CA LYS A 37 -5.27 23.48 11.62
C LYS A 37 -6.72 23.63 11.15
N TYR A 38 -7.50 22.56 11.24
CA TYR A 38 -8.90 22.51 10.80
C TYR A 38 -9.92 22.76 11.93
N ASN A 39 -9.45 23.12 13.13
CA ASN A 39 -10.29 23.36 14.32
C ASN A 39 -11.27 22.20 14.63
N ILE A 40 -10.82 20.97 14.41
CA ILE A 40 -11.61 19.76 14.63
C ILE A 40 -11.52 19.41 16.12
N ARG A 41 -12.68 19.42 16.80
CA ARG A 41 -12.74 19.19 18.25
C ARG A 41 -12.63 17.71 18.65
N PHE A 42 -12.91 16.79 17.73
CA PHE A 42 -12.94 15.36 18.01
C PHE A 42 -11.60 14.70 17.67
N ASN A 43 -10.80 14.35 18.68
CA ASN A 43 -9.49 13.72 18.53
C ASN A 43 -9.55 12.35 17.82
N GLY A 44 -10.69 11.65 17.92
CA GLY A 44 -10.93 10.37 17.25
C GLY A 44 -11.45 10.49 15.81
N ALA A 45 -11.60 11.72 15.29
CA ALA A 45 -12.21 11.95 13.99
C ALA A 45 -11.40 11.29 12.88
N PHE A 46 -10.09 11.44 12.96
CA PHE A 46 -9.16 10.97 11.95
C PHE A 46 -9.22 9.44 11.80
N GLN A 47 -9.23 8.69 12.91
CA GLN A 47 -9.32 7.23 12.90
C GLN A 47 -10.68 6.76 12.39
N LYS A 48 -11.77 7.45 12.77
CA LYS A 48 -13.11 7.15 12.26
C LYS A 48 -13.21 7.40 10.76
N TRP A 49 -12.66 8.50 10.25
CA TRP A 49 -12.67 8.82 8.84
C TRP A 49 -11.81 7.88 8.02
N MET A 50 -10.61 7.52 8.50
CA MET A 50 -9.78 6.50 7.85
C MET A 50 -10.52 5.17 7.71
N LEU A 51 -11.23 4.74 8.75
CA LEU A 51 -12.04 3.51 8.70
C LEU A 51 -13.23 3.65 7.73
N GLN A 52 -13.92 4.78 7.74
CA GLN A 52 -15.06 5.06 6.84
C GLN A 52 -14.65 5.11 5.36
N LEU A 53 -13.46 5.62 5.06
CA LEU A 53 -12.98 5.85 3.70
C LEU A 53 -12.13 4.69 3.16
N GLY A 54 -11.94 3.62 3.95
CA GLY A 54 -11.20 2.43 3.53
C GLY A 54 -9.68 2.57 3.58
N TYR A 55 -9.14 3.62 4.23
CA TYR A 55 -7.72 3.73 4.52
C TYR A 55 -7.36 2.72 5.62
N ARG A 56 -7.10 1.48 5.19
CA ARG A 56 -6.73 0.38 6.08
C ARG A 56 -5.34 0.65 6.63
N ASN A 57 -5.27 1.13 7.87
CA ASN A 57 -4.01 1.14 8.63
C ASN A 57 -3.47 -0.30 8.67
N SER A 58 -2.31 -0.53 8.04
CA SER A 58 -1.62 -1.83 8.00
C SER A 58 -1.19 -2.33 9.39
N GLN A 59 -1.46 -1.57 10.45
CA GLN A 59 -1.15 -1.93 11.82
C GLN A 59 -2.47 -2.12 12.58
N PRO A 60 -3.01 -3.35 12.67
CA PRO A 60 -3.98 -3.62 13.70
C PRO A 60 -3.27 -3.36 15.03
N LYS A 61 -3.57 -2.22 15.67
CA LYS A 61 -3.32 -2.09 17.12
C LYS A 61 -4.17 -3.18 17.75
N ALA A 62 -3.52 -4.30 18.07
CA ALA A 62 -4.08 -5.35 18.88
C ALA A 62 -4.71 -4.65 20.09
N ARG A 63 -6.04 -4.58 20.10
CA ARG A 63 -6.78 -4.07 21.25
C ARG A 63 -6.43 -5.00 22.39
N TYR A 64 -5.85 -4.43 23.42
CA TYR A 64 -5.48 -5.05 24.68
C TYR A 64 -6.66 -5.87 25.22
N LEU A 65 -6.68 -7.15 24.90
CA LEU A 65 -7.56 -8.16 25.45
C LEU A 65 -6.69 -9.36 25.79
N THR A 66 -5.81 -9.20 26.76
CA THR A 66 -5.18 -10.34 27.44
C THR A 66 -5.11 -10.02 28.92
N LEU A 67 -6.22 -10.31 29.59
CA LEU A 67 -6.20 -10.66 31.00
C LEU A 67 -5.53 -12.04 31.08
N SER A 68 -4.48 -12.16 31.89
CA SER A 68 -3.82 -13.41 32.29
C SER A 68 -3.08 -14.22 31.19
N ASN A 69 -1.75 -14.12 31.16
CA ASN A 69 -0.89 -15.20 31.64
C ASN A 69 0.59 -14.89 31.40
N ASN A 70 1.37 -15.16 32.44
CA ASN A 70 2.82 -15.17 32.43
C ASN A 70 3.40 -16.09 31.34
N SER A 71 4.63 -15.74 30.99
CA SER A 71 5.71 -16.59 30.49
C SER A 71 5.82 -16.85 28.97
N ALA A 72 7.04 -16.54 28.53
CA ALA A 72 7.80 -17.14 27.44
C ALA A 72 7.45 -16.74 25.99
N LEU A 73 8.47 -16.17 25.34
CA LEU A 73 8.74 -16.19 23.90
C LEU A 73 7.83 -15.37 22.99
N ALA A 74 8.31 -14.19 22.60
CA ALA A 74 8.60 -13.88 21.19
C ALA A 74 9.10 -12.44 21.10
N THR A 75 10.41 -12.26 21.15
CA THR A 75 11.08 -11.17 20.44
C THR A 75 10.77 -11.33 18.96
N LYS A 76 9.60 -10.85 18.53
CA LYS A 76 9.25 -10.77 17.12
C LYS A 76 10.06 -9.59 16.58
N GLU A 77 11.30 -9.87 16.22
CA GLU A 77 12.14 -8.97 15.44
C GLU A 77 11.30 -8.53 14.25
N LYS A 78 10.94 -7.26 14.27
CA LYS A 78 10.37 -6.60 13.11
C LYS A 78 11.52 -6.55 12.11
N ASN A 79 11.62 -7.56 11.26
CA ASN A 79 12.45 -7.55 10.07
C ASN A 79 11.87 -6.49 9.12
N THR A 80 12.06 -5.22 9.46
CA THR A 80 11.98 -4.13 8.49
C THR A 80 13.14 -4.38 7.54
N PRO A 81 12.90 -4.67 6.26
CA PRO A 81 13.99 -4.87 5.32
C PRO A 81 14.83 -3.59 5.31
N THR A 82 16.09 -3.70 5.70
CA THR A 82 17.06 -2.61 5.61
C THR A 82 17.12 -2.14 4.16
N THR A 83 17.39 -0.86 3.91
CA THR A 83 17.53 -0.29 2.56
C THR A 83 18.44 -1.16 1.67
N GLN A 84 19.52 -1.71 2.24
CA GLN A 84 20.44 -2.63 1.56
C GLN A 84 19.79 -3.93 1.09
N SER A 85 18.87 -4.54 1.85
CA SER A 85 18.20 -5.78 1.41
C SER A 85 17.17 -5.50 0.32
N LEU A 86 16.56 -4.31 0.32
CA LEU A 86 15.68 -3.85 -0.76
C LEU A 86 16.48 -3.62 -2.05
N GLU A 87 17.63 -2.96 -1.99
CA GLU A 87 18.51 -2.73 -3.14
C GLU A 87 19.00 -4.06 -3.76
N GLN A 88 19.39 -5.02 -2.92
CA GLN A 88 19.76 -6.36 -3.39
C GLN A 88 18.60 -7.06 -4.10
N ARG A 89 17.38 -6.93 -3.55
CA ARG A 89 16.20 -7.52 -4.17
C ARG A 89 15.86 -6.86 -5.50
N ILE A 90 16.02 -5.55 -5.62
CA ILE A 90 15.82 -4.82 -6.88
C ILE A 90 16.79 -5.33 -7.94
N LYS A 91 18.09 -5.38 -7.62
CA LYS A 91 19.12 -5.87 -8.54
C LYS A 91 18.86 -7.30 -9.02
N GLU A 92 18.42 -8.18 -8.12
CA GLU A 92 18.07 -9.55 -8.48
C GLU A 92 16.85 -9.60 -9.41
N LEU A 93 15.82 -8.80 -9.14
CA LEU A 93 14.63 -8.73 -9.97
C LEU A 93 14.93 -8.15 -11.36
N GLU A 94 15.79 -7.14 -11.46
CA GLU A 94 16.24 -6.57 -12.73
C GLU A 94 16.96 -7.62 -13.59
N ARG A 95 17.85 -8.40 -12.98
CA ARG A 95 18.55 -9.50 -13.66
C ARG A 95 17.57 -10.55 -14.18
N LEU A 96 16.64 -11.01 -13.35
CA LEU A 96 15.64 -12.00 -13.76
C LEU A 96 14.76 -11.48 -14.90
N LEU A 97 14.46 -10.18 -14.91
CA LEU A 97 13.70 -9.54 -15.97
C LEU A 97 14.48 -9.51 -17.29
N GLU A 98 15.77 -9.18 -17.25
CA GLU A 98 16.65 -9.22 -18.42
C GLU A 98 16.76 -10.64 -19.00
N ASP A 99 16.96 -11.64 -18.15
CA ASP A 99 17.04 -13.05 -18.56
C ASP A 99 15.74 -13.51 -19.25
N GLU A 100 14.58 -13.14 -18.72
CA GLU A 100 13.29 -13.52 -19.31
C GLU A 100 13.03 -12.77 -20.64
N GLN A 101 13.43 -11.51 -20.75
CA GLN A 101 13.34 -10.76 -22.00
C GLN A 101 14.21 -11.38 -23.09
N LEU A 102 15.46 -11.72 -22.76
CA LEU A 102 16.38 -12.39 -23.68
C LEU A 102 15.82 -13.73 -24.14
N ARG A 103 15.25 -14.51 -23.21
CA ARG A 103 14.62 -15.80 -23.50
C ARG A 103 13.40 -15.64 -24.43
N SER A 104 12.55 -14.66 -24.16
CA SER A 104 11.38 -14.35 -25.00
C SER A 104 11.78 -13.95 -26.42
N GLU A 105 12.82 -13.12 -26.57
CA GLU A 105 13.36 -12.73 -27.86
C GLU A 105 13.97 -13.92 -28.61
N ALA A 106 14.73 -14.78 -27.92
CA ALA A 106 15.30 -15.99 -28.49
C ALA A 106 14.22 -16.96 -29.01
N TYR A 107 13.15 -17.19 -28.23
CA TYR A 107 12.01 -17.99 -28.68
C TYR A 107 11.29 -17.35 -29.87
N SER A 108 11.10 -16.04 -29.85
CA SER A 108 10.49 -15.31 -30.96
C SER A 108 11.28 -15.51 -32.26
N ARG A 109 12.61 -15.36 -32.21
CA ARG A 109 13.50 -15.60 -33.35
C ARG A 109 13.50 -17.06 -33.80
N MET A 110 13.47 -18.00 -32.87
CA MET A 110 13.40 -19.43 -33.18
C MET A 110 12.11 -19.78 -33.94
N ILE A 111 10.99 -19.17 -33.55
CA ILE A 111 9.72 -19.30 -34.27
C ILE A 111 9.87 -18.73 -35.68
N ASP A 112 10.49 -17.56 -35.85
CA ASP A 112 10.66 -16.93 -37.17
C ASP A 112 11.51 -17.80 -38.12
N ILE A 113 12.58 -18.42 -37.59
CA ILE A 113 13.40 -19.40 -38.33
C ILE A 113 12.55 -20.62 -38.70
N ALA A 114 11.79 -21.19 -37.77
CA ALA A 114 10.96 -22.36 -38.02
C ALA A 114 9.87 -22.09 -39.07
N GLU A 115 9.23 -20.92 -39.04
CA GLU A 115 8.25 -20.52 -40.06
C GLU A 115 8.88 -20.41 -41.45
N LYS A 116 10.10 -19.88 -41.53
CA LYS A 116 10.85 -19.74 -42.78
C LYS A 116 11.23 -21.10 -43.38
N GLU A 117 11.76 -22.01 -42.56
CA GLU A 117 12.22 -23.33 -43.00
C GLU A 117 11.05 -24.26 -43.33
N LEU A 118 10.03 -24.31 -42.48
CA LEU A 118 8.90 -25.23 -42.61
C LEU A 118 7.77 -24.68 -43.49
N LYS A 119 7.78 -23.39 -43.82
CA LYS A 119 6.75 -22.68 -44.61
C LYS A 119 5.33 -22.83 -44.04
N ILE A 120 5.20 -23.07 -42.73
CA ILE A 120 3.94 -23.14 -42.00
C ILE A 120 3.87 -21.95 -41.05
N PRO A 121 2.73 -21.21 -41.00
CA PRO A 121 2.56 -20.15 -40.01
C PRO A 121 2.34 -20.75 -38.62
N ILE A 122 3.25 -20.48 -37.68
CA ILE A 122 3.20 -20.93 -36.29
C ILE A 122 2.56 -19.84 -35.42
N ARG A 123 2.87 -18.57 -35.69
CA ARG A 123 2.27 -17.42 -34.99
C ARG A 123 0.82 -17.24 -35.44
N LYS A 124 -0.04 -16.97 -34.46
CA LYS A 124 -1.43 -16.61 -34.72
C LYS A 124 -1.48 -15.25 -35.46
N LYS A 125 -2.03 -15.23 -36.68
CA LYS A 125 -2.30 -13.99 -37.40
C LYS A 125 -3.44 -13.24 -36.68
N SER A 126 -3.26 -11.96 -36.41
CA SER A 126 -4.27 -11.07 -35.81
C SER A 126 -5.37 -10.69 -36.81
N SER A 127 -5.95 -11.68 -37.51
CA SER A 127 -7.12 -11.44 -38.34
C SER A 127 -8.39 -11.55 -37.50
N THR A 128 -8.89 -10.41 -37.04
CA THR A 128 -10.30 -10.22 -36.67
C THR A 128 -10.80 -9.06 -37.51
N LYS A 129 -11.72 -9.34 -38.46
CA LYS A 129 -12.57 -8.33 -39.10
C LYS A 129 -13.72 -8.00 -38.16
#